data_AF-A0AAD9D9B6-F1
#
_entry.id   AF-A0AAD9D9B6-F1
#
_cell.length_a   1.000
_cell.length_b   1.000
_cell.length_c   1.000
_cell.angle_alpha   90.00
_cell.angle_beta   90.00
_cell.angle_gamma   90.00
#
_symmetry.space_group_name_H-M   'P 1'
#
loop_
_entity.id
_entity.type
_entity.pdbx_description
1 polymer ?
#
loop_
_entity_poly.entity_id
_entity_poly.type
_entity_poly.pdbx_seq_one_letter_code
_entity_poly.pdbx_strand_id
1 'polypeptide(L)'
;MKKCRHRAAAKVDEVQLSKCPACDLVQYCSIECQREHKPQHKRACEKQAAELREEILFKHPEGSNLGDCPICLLPLPLDCRKSRIMSCCYKKVCNGCAYANDIRELKESLEHTCPFCRRPFPRSEAAANMNVMERVKVNDPAAIRGKGIQCYEQGDYVSAFAYLTRAAEAVDDADAHDELGSMYSKGKGVEKDTNKAVYH
;
A
#
# COMPACT_ATOMS: atom_id res chain seq x y z
N MET A 1 30.30 0.51 -35.64
CA MET A 1 30.09 1.71 -34.79
C MET A 1 30.57 2.95 -35.54
N LYS A 2 29.68 3.89 -35.87
CA LYS A 2 30.05 5.13 -36.59
C LYS A 2 30.81 6.05 -35.62
N LYS A 3 32.10 6.29 -35.88
CA LYS A 3 32.94 7.20 -35.08
C LYS A 3 32.53 8.65 -35.37
N CYS A 4 32.34 9.45 -34.32
CA CYS A 4 31.99 10.86 -34.40
C CYS A 4 33.07 11.65 -35.17
N ARG A 5 32.63 12.59 -36.02
CA ARG A 5 33.47 13.32 -36.99
C ARG A 5 34.40 14.38 -36.36
N HIS A 6 34.29 14.61 -35.05
CA HIS A 6 35.09 15.59 -34.29
C HIS A 6 36.53 15.13 -33.98
N ARG A 7 36.98 13.96 -34.45
CA ARG A 7 38.39 13.54 -34.30
C ARG A 7 39.27 14.16 -35.37
N ALA A 8 39.64 15.42 -35.16
CA ALA A 8 40.91 15.95 -35.66
C ALA A 8 41.86 16.11 -34.45
N ALA A 9 42.84 15.21 -34.39
CA ALA A 9 44.08 15.32 -33.62
C ALA A 9 44.02 15.69 -32.11
N ALA A 10 43.95 14.69 -31.23
CA ALA A 10 44.69 14.66 -29.95
C ALA A 10 44.54 13.28 -29.28
N LYS A 11 45.47 12.99 -28.36
CA LYS A 11 45.73 11.72 -27.69
C LYS A 11 44.50 11.12 -26.98
N VAL A 12 44.60 9.80 -26.75
CA VAL A 12 43.60 8.97 -26.05
C VAL A 12 43.55 9.36 -24.58
N ASP A 13 42.84 10.44 -24.27
CA ASP A 13 42.41 10.73 -22.90
C ASP A 13 41.02 10.10 -22.70
N GLU A 14 40.76 9.56 -21.50
CA GLU A 14 39.48 8.97 -21.11
C GLU A 14 38.34 9.98 -21.34
N VAL A 15 37.64 9.85 -22.46
CA VAL A 15 36.55 10.74 -22.83
C VAL A 15 35.37 10.47 -21.91
N GLN A 16 35.06 11.42 -21.01
CA GLN A 16 33.80 11.41 -20.27
C GLN A 16 32.64 11.57 -21.25
N LEU A 17 31.92 10.48 -21.48
CA LEU A 17 30.72 10.46 -22.31
C LEU A 17 29.52 10.94 -21.48
N SER A 18 28.82 11.94 -22.00
CA SER A 18 27.57 12.44 -21.43
C SER A 18 26.39 11.61 -21.95
N LYS A 19 25.50 11.16 -21.05
CA LYS A 19 24.29 10.43 -21.43
C LYS A 19 23.17 11.38 -21.83
N CYS A 20 22.26 10.90 -22.68
CA CYS A 20 21.00 11.59 -22.93
C CYS A 20 20.16 11.63 -21.65
N PRO A 21 19.80 12.80 -21.10
CA PRO A 21 19.10 12.89 -19.82
C PRO A 21 17.66 12.37 -19.85
N ALA A 22 17.11 12.06 -21.03
CA ALA A 22 15.75 11.57 -21.18
C ALA A 22 15.66 10.03 -21.30
N CYS A 23 16.69 9.36 -21.82
CA CYS A 23 16.64 7.90 -22.02
C CYS A 23 17.86 7.15 -21.46
N ASP A 24 18.92 7.83 -21.04
CA ASP A 24 20.18 7.29 -20.53
C ASP A 24 20.91 6.25 -21.42
N LEU A 25 20.39 5.95 -22.61
CA LEU A 25 20.95 4.93 -23.53
C LEU A 25 21.97 5.48 -24.52
N VAL A 26 21.79 6.72 -24.98
CA VAL A 26 22.66 7.32 -25.99
C VAL A 26 23.69 8.20 -25.30
N GLN A 27 24.95 8.00 -25.69
CA GLN A 27 26.09 8.71 -25.15
C GLN A 27 26.69 9.68 -26.18
N TYR A 28 27.15 10.83 -25.72
CA TYR A 28 27.73 11.89 -26.53
C TYR A 28 29.09 12.30 -25.97
N CYS A 29 30.04 12.49 -26.88
CA CYS A 29 31.38 12.98 -26.54
C CYS A 29 31.42 14.50 -26.31
N SER A 30 30.37 15.25 -26.69
CA SER A 30 30.26 16.69 -26.49
C SER A 30 28.81 17.17 -26.62
N ILE A 31 28.52 18.38 -26.13
CA ILE A 31 27.21 19.03 -26.31
C ILE A 31 26.90 19.29 -27.79
N GLU A 32 27.90 19.58 -28.61
CA GLU A 32 27.74 19.74 -30.07
C GLU A 32 27.32 18.42 -30.73
N CYS A 33 28.01 17.32 -30.39
CA CYS A 33 27.64 15.98 -30.84
C CYS A 33 26.21 15.62 -30.39
N GLN A 34 25.84 15.99 -29.16
CA GLN A 34 24.47 15.84 -28.69
C GLN A 34 23.46 16.61 -29.55
N ARG A 35 23.71 17.89 -29.87
CA ARG A 35 22.81 18.71 -30.68
C ARG A 35 22.65 18.16 -32.11
N GLU A 36 23.74 17.78 -32.77
CA GLU A 36 23.72 17.28 -34.15
C GLU A 36 23.03 15.91 -34.26
N HIS A 37 23.27 15.01 -33.30
CA HIS A 37 22.76 13.64 -33.34
C HIS A 37 21.44 13.46 -32.58
N LYS A 38 20.95 14.48 -31.88
CA LYS A 38 19.64 14.46 -31.21
C LYS A 38 18.48 14.11 -32.14
N PRO A 39 18.34 14.68 -33.35
CA PRO A 39 17.24 14.35 -34.26
C PRO A 39 17.23 12.89 -34.70
N GLN A 40 18.40 12.26 -34.81
CA GLN A 40 18.55 10.90 -35.35
C GLN A 40 18.07 9.82 -34.38
N HIS A 41 18.14 10.08 -33.08
CA HIS A 41 17.66 9.17 -32.05
C HIS A 41 16.38 9.67 -31.35
N LYS A 42 15.87 10.87 -31.66
CA LYS A 42 14.70 11.49 -31.01
C LYS A 42 13.50 10.54 -30.92
N ARG A 43 13.12 9.88 -32.03
CA ARG A 43 11.99 8.94 -32.06
C ARG A 43 12.21 7.73 -31.14
N ALA A 44 13.42 7.20 -31.10
CA ALA A 44 13.76 6.09 -30.21
C ALA A 44 13.79 6.53 -28.74
N CYS A 45 14.30 7.74 -28.47
CA CYS A 45 14.29 8.36 -27.14
C CYS A 45 12.87 8.58 -26.62
N GLU A 46 11.96 9.08 -27.46
CA GLU A 46 10.54 9.31 -27.10
C GLU A 46 9.82 7.99 -26.84
N LYS A 47 10.04 6.98 -27.69
CA LYS A 47 9.48 5.64 -27.48
C LYS A 47 9.92 5.06 -26.15
N GLN A 48 11.20 5.15 -25.83
CA GLN A 48 11.72 4.61 -24.58
C GLN A 48 11.27 5.41 -23.35
N ALA A 49 11.16 6.73 -23.46
CA ALA A 49 10.58 7.54 -22.40
C ALA A 49 9.11 7.15 -22.12
N ALA A 50 8.35 6.82 -23.17
CA ALA A 50 6.98 6.30 -23.03
C ALA A 50 6.96 4.91 -22.36
N GLU A 51 7.82 3.99 -22.77
CA GLU A 51 7.94 2.65 -22.18
C GLU A 51 8.35 2.71 -20.70
N LEU A 52 9.36 3.53 -20.35
CA LEU A 52 9.77 3.76 -18.96
C LEU A 52 8.65 4.40 -18.13
N ARG A 53 7.90 5.33 -18.72
CA ARG A 53 6.75 5.95 -18.07
C ARG A 53 5.66 4.91 -17.79
N GLU A 54 5.35 4.04 -18.76
CA GLU A 54 4.42 2.94 -18.55
C GLU A 54 4.91 1.98 -17.47
N GLU A 55 6.18 1.58 -17.51
CA GLU A 55 6.78 0.72 -16.49
C GLU A 55 6.63 1.34 -15.09
N ILE A 56 6.97 2.62 -14.91
CA ILE A 56 6.81 3.32 -13.62
C ILE A 56 5.34 3.39 -13.20
N LEU A 57 4.41 3.63 -14.13
CA LEU A 57 2.98 3.70 -13.85
C LEU A 57 2.38 2.37 -13.40
N PHE A 58 2.88 1.25 -13.94
CA PHE A 58 2.34 -0.10 -13.67
C PHE A 58 3.21 -0.94 -12.73
N LYS A 59 4.42 -0.47 -12.39
CA LYS A 59 5.27 -1.13 -11.40
C LYS A 59 4.54 -1.12 -10.06
N HIS A 60 4.33 -2.31 -9.50
CA HIS A 60 3.75 -2.43 -8.19
C HIS A 60 4.66 -1.72 -7.17
N PRO A 61 4.13 -0.85 -6.29
CA PRO A 61 4.95 -0.21 -5.29
C PRO A 61 5.58 -1.26 -4.37
N GLU A 62 6.80 -0.97 -3.90
CA GLU A 62 7.60 -1.85 -3.03
C GLU A 62 7.02 -2.00 -1.62
N GLY A 63 6.04 -1.16 -1.27
CA GLY A 63 5.30 -1.22 -0.01
C GLY A 63 3.91 -0.62 -0.13
N SER A 64 3.08 -0.87 0.88
CA SER A 64 1.75 -0.29 1.04
C SER A 64 1.62 0.30 2.44
N ASN A 65 0.86 1.37 2.60
CA ASN A 65 0.48 1.88 3.93
C ASN A 65 -0.35 0.85 4.72
N LEU A 66 -0.93 -0.14 4.03
CA LEU A 66 -1.64 -1.26 4.64
C LEU A 66 -0.70 -2.35 5.18
N GLY A 67 0.61 -2.23 4.93
CA GLY A 67 1.63 -3.22 5.27
C GLY A 67 1.65 -4.43 4.34
N ASP A 68 2.31 -5.49 4.78
CA ASP A 68 2.47 -6.72 4.01
C ASP A 68 1.52 -7.81 4.47
N CYS A 69 1.19 -8.72 3.56
CA CYS A 69 0.43 -9.91 3.92
C CYS A 69 1.30 -10.79 4.83
N PRO A 70 0.81 -11.22 6.00
CA PRO A 70 1.63 -11.95 6.97
C PRO A 70 1.94 -13.39 6.58
N ILE A 71 1.54 -13.83 5.38
CA ILE A 71 1.77 -15.19 4.85
C ILE A 71 2.76 -15.16 3.70
N CYS A 72 2.50 -14.35 2.65
CA CYS A 72 3.40 -14.25 1.50
C CYS A 72 4.41 -13.10 1.58
N LEU A 73 4.29 -12.22 2.58
CA LEU A 73 5.16 -11.05 2.78
C LEU A 73 5.17 -10.08 1.57
N LEU A 74 4.14 -10.14 0.73
CA LEU A 74 3.94 -9.18 -0.34
C LEU A 74 3.09 -8.00 0.14
N PRO A 75 3.32 -6.78 -0.39
CA PRO A 75 2.52 -5.62 -0.04
C PRO A 75 1.03 -5.88 -0.25
N LEU A 76 0.21 -5.49 0.75
CA LEU A 76 -1.23 -5.66 0.66
C LEU A 76 -1.81 -4.76 -0.44
N PRO A 77 -2.78 -5.26 -1.24
CA PRO A 77 -3.40 -4.47 -2.29
C PRO A 77 -4.12 -3.25 -1.71
N LEU A 78 -4.03 -2.10 -2.40
CA LEU A 78 -4.76 -0.89 -2.03
C LEU A 78 -6.30 -1.08 -2.10
N ASP A 79 -6.78 -1.93 -3.01
CA ASP A 79 -8.18 -2.33 -3.05
C ASP A 79 -8.49 -3.22 -1.85
N CYS A 80 -9.23 -2.68 -0.87
CA CYS A 80 -9.58 -3.35 0.37
C CYS A 80 -10.29 -4.70 0.13
N ARG A 81 -11.02 -4.85 -0.99
CA ARG A 81 -11.75 -6.08 -1.35
C ARG A 81 -10.83 -7.23 -1.74
N LYS A 82 -9.56 -6.96 -2.03
CA LYS A 82 -8.53 -7.97 -2.34
C LYS A 82 -7.82 -8.49 -1.10
N SER A 83 -8.30 -8.14 0.08
CA SER A 83 -7.82 -8.64 1.37
C SER A 83 -8.98 -8.96 2.32
N ARG A 84 -8.73 -9.78 3.33
CA ARG A 84 -9.69 -10.17 4.37
C ARG A 84 -9.07 -9.97 5.74
N ILE A 85 -9.81 -9.38 6.68
CA ILE A 85 -9.42 -9.32 8.09
C ILE A 85 -9.95 -10.59 8.79
N MET A 86 -9.07 -11.28 9.51
CA MET A 86 -9.42 -12.49 10.23
C MET A 86 -9.83 -12.17 11.67
N SER A 87 -11.07 -12.48 12.06
CA SER A 87 -11.58 -12.14 13.41
C SER A 87 -10.77 -12.75 14.56
N CYS A 88 -10.14 -13.92 14.36
CA CYS A 88 -9.36 -14.62 15.41
C CYS A 88 -8.11 -13.85 15.88
N CYS A 89 -7.42 -13.19 14.96
CA CYS A 89 -6.08 -12.63 15.18
C CYS A 89 -5.96 -11.19 14.69
N TYR A 90 -7.05 -10.67 14.12
CA TYR A 90 -7.16 -9.35 13.50
C TYR A 90 -6.11 -9.06 12.42
N LYS A 91 -5.55 -10.10 11.80
CA LYS A 91 -4.59 -9.94 10.69
C LYS A 91 -5.31 -9.79 9.36
N LYS A 92 -4.82 -8.85 8.55
CA LYS A 92 -5.24 -8.64 7.16
C LYS A 92 -4.44 -9.56 6.24
N VAL A 93 -5.13 -10.46 5.55
CA VAL A 93 -4.53 -11.48 4.67
C VAL A 93 -5.00 -11.22 3.24
N CYS A 94 -4.09 -11.28 2.25
CA CYS A 94 -4.47 -11.11 0.85
C CYS A 94 -5.37 -12.27 0.38
N ASN A 95 -6.29 -11.99 -0.54
CA ASN A 95 -7.22 -13.00 -1.02
C ASN A 95 -6.52 -14.18 -1.69
N GLY A 96 -5.32 -13.98 -2.25
CA GLY A 96 -4.52 -15.08 -2.80
C GLY A 96 -4.12 -16.11 -1.73
N CYS A 97 -3.63 -15.65 -0.58
CA CYS A 97 -3.27 -16.55 0.51
C CYS A 97 -4.50 -17.17 1.19
N ALA A 98 -5.59 -16.40 1.34
CA ALA A 98 -6.86 -16.92 1.85
C ALA A 98 -7.41 -18.02 0.92
N TYR A 99 -7.43 -17.78 -0.39
CA TYR A 99 -7.91 -18.76 -1.38
C TYR A 99 -7.02 -20.00 -1.47
N ALA A 100 -5.70 -19.84 -1.39
CA ALA A 100 -4.77 -20.98 -1.33
C ALA A 100 -5.04 -21.87 -0.11
N ASN A 101 -5.42 -21.26 1.02
CA ASN A 101 -5.84 -21.98 2.21
C ASN A 101 -7.16 -22.75 1.98
N ASP A 102 -8.16 -22.09 1.40
CA ASP A 102 -9.46 -22.70 1.09
C ASP A 102 -9.29 -23.93 0.17
N ILE A 103 -8.42 -23.84 -0.85
CA ILE A 103 -8.10 -24.97 -1.74
C ILE A 103 -7.48 -26.14 -0.96
N ARG A 104 -6.52 -25.86 -0.07
CA ARG A 104 -5.86 -26.91 0.72
C ARG A 104 -6.89 -27.63 1.59
N GLU A 105 -7.72 -26.87 2.30
CA GLU A 105 -8.75 -27.40 3.19
C GLU A 105 -9.76 -28.27 2.42
N LEU A 106 -10.19 -27.82 1.24
CA LEU A 106 -11.08 -28.61 0.39
C LEU A 106 -10.44 -29.92 -0.09
N LYS A 107 -9.19 -29.87 -0.57
CA LYS A 107 -8.48 -31.04 -1.11
C LYS A 107 -8.21 -32.09 -0.03
N GLU A 108 -7.88 -31.65 1.17
CA GLU A 108 -7.50 -32.51 2.28
C GLU A 108 -8.67 -32.80 3.24
N SER A 109 -9.88 -32.31 2.93
CA SER A 109 -11.07 -32.44 3.79
C SER A 109 -10.84 -31.96 5.23
N LEU A 110 -10.14 -30.83 5.37
CA LEU A 110 -9.82 -30.23 6.66
C LEU A 110 -10.94 -29.29 7.14
N GLU A 111 -10.94 -28.99 8.44
CA GLU A 111 -11.78 -27.93 9.01
C GLU A 111 -11.40 -26.57 8.42
N HIS A 112 -12.39 -25.69 8.22
CA HIS A 112 -12.16 -24.33 7.75
C HIS A 112 -11.52 -23.48 8.86
N THR A 113 -10.30 -23.03 8.62
CA THR A 113 -9.49 -22.32 9.62
C THR A 113 -8.94 -21.00 9.09
N CYS A 114 -8.55 -20.11 10.01
CA CYS A 114 -7.81 -18.92 9.62
C CYS A 114 -6.47 -19.31 8.96
N PRO A 115 -6.14 -18.75 7.78
CA PRO A 115 -4.92 -19.07 7.05
C PRO A 115 -3.64 -18.67 7.79
N PHE A 116 -3.73 -17.73 8.73
CA PHE A 116 -2.60 -17.27 9.55
C PHE A 116 -2.55 -17.97 10.91
N CYS A 117 -3.62 -17.87 11.71
CA CYS A 117 -3.64 -18.31 13.11
C CYS A 117 -4.08 -19.78 13.30
N ARG A 118 -4.58 -20.45 12.24
CA ARG A 118 -5.16 -21.80 12.25
C ARG A 118 -6.35 -22.04 13.21
N ARG A 119 -6.85 -21.00 13.89
CA ARG A 119 -8.08 -21.10 14.70
C ARG A 119 -9.27 -21.39 13.77
N PRO A 120 -10.22 -22.26 14.19
CA PRO A 120 -11.43 -22.53 13.43
C PRO A 120 -12.22 -21.25 13.14
N PHE A 121 -12.82 -21.20 11.95
CA PHE A 121 -13.66 -20.07 11.58
C PHE A 121 -14.91 -20.01 12.45
N PRO A 122 -15.35 -18.81 12.91
CA PRO A 122 -16.55 -18.68 13.73
C PRO A 122 -17.79 -19.13 12.95
N ARG A 123 -18.68 -19.88 13.60
CA ARG A 123 -19.94 -20.38 13.00
C ARG A 123 -21.09 -19.38 13.04
N SER A 124 -20.90 -18.23 13.69
CA SER A 124 -21.90 -17.18 13.83
C SER A 124 -21.24 -15.81 13.94
N GLU A 125 -22.01 -14.76 13.65
CA GLU A 125 -21.57 -13.38 13.85
C GLU A 125 -21.25 -13.09 15.32
N ALA A 126 -22.02 -13.64 16.27
CA ALA A 126 -21.74 -13.52 17.68
C ALA A 126 -20.36 -14.10 18.06
N ALA A 127 -20.02 -15.27 17.52
CA ALA A 127 -18.70 -15.87 17.74
C ALA A 127 -17.58 -15.04 17.09
N ALA A 128 -17.82 -14.48 15.90
CA ALA A 128 -16.87 -13.57 15.26
C ALA A 128 -16.65 -12.30 16.10
N ASN A 129 -17.72 -11.70 16.61
CA ASN A 129 -17.66 -10.52 17.48
C ASN A 129 -16.95 -10.84 18.80
N MET A 130 -17.15 -12.03 19.39
CA MET A 130 -16.38 -12.47 20.57
C MET A 130 -14.89 -12.53 20.28
N ASN A 131 -14.48 -13.12 19.16
CA ASN A 131 -13.07 -13.15 18.75
C ASN A 131 -12.49 -11.73 18.63
N VAL A 132 -13.23 -10.79 18.01
CA VAL A 132 -12.80 -9.38 17.92
C VAL A 132 -12.66 -8.76 19.31
N MET A 133 -13.62 -8.98 20.21
CA MET A 133 -13.55 -8.45 21.57
C MET A 133 -12.40 -9.04 22.38
N GLU A 134 -12.00 -10.29 22.16
CA GLU A 134 -10.76 -10.86 22.73
C GLU A 134 -9.53 -10.06 22.29
N ARG A 135 -9.47 -9.65 21.02
CA ARG A 135 -8.38 -8.80 20.49
C ARG A 135 -8.43 -7.38 21.06
N VAL A 136 -9.60 -6.79 21.19
CA VAL A 136 -9.81 -5.48 21.84
C VAL A 136 -9.35 -5.49 23.31
N LYS A 137 -9.58 -6.59 24.04
CA LYS A 137 -9.16 -6.75 25.45
C LYS A 137 -7.64 -6.76 25.61
N VAL A 138 -6.91 -7.31 24.65
CA VAL A 138 -5.43 -7.32 24.65
C VAL A 138 -4.82 -6.08 23.99
N ASN A 139 -5.61 -5.00 23.86
CA ASN A 139 -5.19 -3.73 23.25
C ASN A 139 -4.66 -3.85 21.81
N ASP A 140 -5.17 -4.78 21.00
CA ASP A 140 -4.81 -4.84 19.57
C ASP A 140 -5.29 -3.57 18.85
N PRO A 141 -4.38 -2.72 18.33
CA PRO A 141 -4.70 -1.45 17.68
C PRO A 141 -5.75 -1.56 16.58
N ALA A 142 -5.55 -2.54 15.70
CA ALA A 142 -6.39 -2.75 14.54
C ALA A 142 -7.77 -3.23 14.98
N ALA A 143 -7.83 -4.09 16.01
CA ALA A 143 -9.10 -4.56 16.55
C ALA A 143 -9.91 -3.44 17.23
N ILE A 144 -9.25 -2.57 17.99
CA ILE A 144 -9.89 -1.41 18.63
C ILE A 144 -10.46 -0.49 17.54
N ARG A 145 -9.64 -0.12 16.55
CA ARG A 145 -10.07 0.73 15.43
C ARG A 145 -11.27 0.14 14.72
N GLY A 146 -11.17 -1.12 14.27
CA GLY A 146 -12.26 -1.71 13.51
C GLY A 146 -13.52 -1.97 14.34
N LYS A 147 -13.40 -2.07 15.68
CA LYS A 147 -14.58 -2.01 16.56
C LYS A 147 -15.23 -0.64 16.55
N GLY A 148 -14.44 0.43 16.54
CA GLY A 148 -14.91 1.80 16.38
C GLY A 148 -15.65 2.03 15.06
N ILE A 149 -15.07 1.57 13.94
CA ILE A 149 -15.71 1.62 12.62
C ILE A 149 -17.03 0.86 12.61
N GLN A 150 -17.07 -0.36 13.18
CA GLN A 150 -18.32 -1.13 13.29
C GLN A 150 -19.41 -0.37 14.06
N CYS A 151 -19.07 0.26 15.19
CA CYS A 151 -20.01 1.08 15.95
C CYS A 151 -20.50 2.28 15.12
N TYR A 152 -19.61 2.91 14.34
CA TYR A 152 -19.96 4.04 13.47
C TYR A 152 -20.97 3.61 12.39
N GLU A 153 -20.73 2.48 11.72
CA GLU A 153 -21.62 1.92 10.70
C GLU A 153 -22.99 1.54 11.27
N GLN A 154 -23.03 1.10 12.52
CA GLN A 154 -24.27 0.81 13.26
C GLN A 154 -25.00 2.06 13.75
N GLY A 155 -24.41 3.25 13.60
CA GLY A 155 -24.97 4.52 14.08
C GLY A 155 -24.74 4.79 15.57
N ASP A 156 -24.01 3.94 16.28
CA ASP A 156 -23.58 4.16 17.66
C ASP A 156 -22.31 5.03 17.67
N TYR A 157 -22.50 6.32 17.38
CA TYR A 157 -21.40 7.26 17.25
C TYR A 157 -20.67 7.54 18.58
N VAL A 158 -21.34 7.38 19.72
CA VAL A 158 -20.70 7.61 21.03
C VAL A 158 -19.67 6.50 21.31
N SER A 159 -20.06 5.24 21.11
CA SER A 159 -19.12 4.12 21.25
C SER A 159 -18.03 4.19 20.18
N ALA A 160 -18.38 4.55 18.94
CA ALA A 160 -17.42 4.71 17.86
C ALA A 160 -16.32 5.71 18.24
N PHE A 161 -16.70 6.88 18.75
CA PHE A 161 -15.77 7.92 19.18
C PHE A 161 -14.83 7.38 20.28
N ALA A 162 -15.38 6.72 21.30
CA ALA A 162 -14.58 6.18 22.40
C ALA A 162 -13.55 5.14 21.94
N TYR A 163 -13.92 4.22 21.04
CA TYR A 163 -12.99 3.22 20.50
C TYR A 163 -11.93 3.88 19.60
N LEU A 164 -12.32 4.81 18.73
CA LEU A 164 -11.40 5.47 17.82
C LEU A 164 -10.40 6.36 18.57
N THR A 165 -10.83 7.11 19.58
CA THR A 165 -9.93 7.88 20.46
C THR A 165 -8.92 6.97 21.14
N ARG A 166 -9.37 5.83 21.68
CA ARG A 166 -8.46 4.86 22.29
C ARG A 166 -7.47 4.28 21.28
N ALA A 167 -7.86 4.05 20.03
CA ALA A 167 -6.96 3.57 18.98
C ALA A 167 -5.94 4.64 18.56
N ALA A 168 -6.37 5.91 18.44
CA ALA A 168 -5.50 7.04 18.14
C ALA A 168 -4.46 7.24 19.25
N GLU A 169 -4.88 7.29 20.52
CA GLU A 169 -4.00 7.55 21.66
C GLU A 169 -3.02 6.42 21.97
N ALA A 170 -3.44 5.16 21.81
CA ALA A 170 -2.60 4.03 22.21
C ALA A 170 -1.43 3.77 21.25
N VAL A 171 -1.51 4.25 20.00
CA VAL A 171 -0.68 3.73 18.90
C VAL A 171 -0.40 4.73 17.78
N ASP A 172 -0.88 5.97 17.90
CA ASP A 172 -0.82 6.99 16.84
C ASP A 172 -1.37 6.45 15.51
N ASP A 173 -2.51 5.76 15.60
CA ASP A 173 -3.09 5.05 14.47
C ASP A 173 -3.73 6.05 13.48
N ALA A 174 -3.06 6.25 12.34
CA ALA A 174 -3.46 7.23 11.33
C ALA A 174 -4.89 7.01 10.80
N ASP A 175 -5.34 5.77 10.66
CA ASP A 175 -6.72 5.48 10.22
C ASP A 175 -7.73 5.90 11.30
N ALA A 176 -7.40 5.72 12.59
CA ALA A 176 -8.25 6.18 13.68
C ALA A 176 -8.32 7.71 13.76
N HIS A 177 -7.21 8.39 13.50
CA HIS A 177 -7.15 9.85 13.37
C HIS A 177 -8.05 10.36 12.23
N ASP A 178 -7.97 9.79 11.03
CA ASP A 178 -8.83 10.17 9.89
C ASP A 178 -10.33 10.07 10.24
N GLU A 179 -10.72 8.96 10.89
CA GLU A 179 -12.11 8.77 11.34
C GLU A 179 -12.53 9.79 12.41
N LEU A 180 -11.67 10.08 13.41
CA LEU A 180 -11.94 11.11 14.42
C LEU A 180 -12.07 12.50 13.79
N GLY A 181 -11.20 12.83 12.83
CA GLY A 181 -11.28 14.07 12.06
C GLY A 181 -12.63 14.19 11.35
N SER A 182 -13.08 13.11 10.71
CA SER A 182 -14.42 13.05 10.12
C SER A 182 -15.54 13.17 11.17
N MET A 183 -15.40 12.58 12.36
CA MET A 183 -16.42 12.65 13.41
C MET A 183 -16.57 14.07 13.95
N TYR A 184 -15.46 14.76 14.21
CA TYR A 184 -15.44 16.17 14.62
C TYR A 184 -15.99 17.10 13.52
N SER A 185 -15.64 16.87 12.26
CA SER A 185 -16.15 17.67 11.14
C SER A 185 -17.68 17.57 10.99
N LYS A 186 -18.23 16.37 11.20
CA LYS A 186 -19.66 16.07 11.05
C LYS A 186 -20.48 16.24 12.34
N GLY A 187 -19.83 16.37 13.50
CA GLY A 187 -20.51 16.39 14.81
C GLY A 187 -21.18 15.05 15.15
N LYS A 188 -20.56 13.93 14.78
CA LYS A 188 -21.11 12.58 15.02
C LYS A 188 -20.52 11.99 16.29
N GLY A 189 -21.35 11.80 17.32
CA GLY A 189 -20.91 11.23 18.61
C GLY A 189 -20.06 12.20 19.45
N VAL A 190 -19.76 13.39 18.92
CA VAL A 190 -19.01 14.46 19.54
C VAL A 190 -19.50 15.80 18.98
N GLU A 191 -19.33 16.89 19.74
CA GLU A 191 -19.63 18.23 19.24
C GLU A 191 -18.76 18.56 18.02
N LYS A 192 -19.35 19.29 17.06
CA LYS A 192 -18.64 19.71 15.86
C LYS A 192 -17.53 20.69 16.22
N ASP A 193 -16.30 20.38 15.85
CA ASP A 193 -15.13 21.21 16.12
C ASP A 193 -14.16 21.14 14.93
N THR A 194 -14.06 22.23 14.17
CA THR A 194 -13.21 22.29 12.98
C THR A 194 -11.73 22.27 13.30
N ASN A 195 -11.33 22.77 14.47
CA ASN A 195 -9.93 22.78 14.87
C ASN A 195 -9.48 21.38 15.24
N LYS A 196 -10.31 20.64 15.99
CA LYS A 196 -10.04 19.23 16.28
C LYS A 196 -10.11 18.34 15.05
N ALA A 197 -11.00 18.66 14.10
CA ALA A 197 -11.08 17.93 12.85
C ALA A 197 -9.82 18.06 11.96
N VAL A 198 -9.07 19.16 12.09
CA VAL A 198 -7.79 19.38 11.38
C VAL A 198 -6.59 18.87 12.18
N TYR A 199 -6.72 18.82 13.50
CA TYR A 199 -5.68 18.29 14.39
C TYR A 199 -5.51 16.78 14.24
N HIS A 200 -6.64 16.06 14.11
CA HIS A 200 -6.65 14.64 13.78
C HIS A 200 -6.44 14.45 12.27
#